data_AF-A0A2U8PFZ7-F1
#
_entry.id   AF-A0A2U8PFZ7-F1
#
_cell.length_a   1.000
_cell.length_b   1.000
_cell.length_c   1.000
_cell.angle_alpha   90.00
_cell.angle_beta   90.00
_cell.angle_gamma   90.00
#
_symmetry.space_group_name_H-M   'P 1'
#
loop_
_entity.id
_entity.type
_entity.pdbx_description
1 polymer ?
#
loop_
_entity_poly.entity_id
_entity_poly.type
_entity_poly.pdbx_seq_one_letter_code
_entity_poly.pdbx_strand_id
1 'polypeptide(L)'
;MRFKSEQHFRMADRLSCQSINELNPKKRERLEAMARVFRRLAVNAYMATDADMKRREWSKFNVDTTLIGLIDPPSPWDSLEEWQAYAAELDEMPPSKLVRPLLERAEETIVRKKLGLL
;
A
#
# COMPACT_ATOMS: atom_id res chain seq x y z
N MET A 1 16.32 -12.26 -13.20
CA MET A 1 16.19 -12.12 -11.73
C MET A 1 14.82 -11.53 -11.42
N ARG A 2 13.95 -12.23 -10.69
CA ARG A 2 12.79 -11.60 -10.06
C ARG A 2 13.28 -10.97 -8.75
N PHE A 3 13.11 -9.67 -8.59
CA PHE A 3 13.45 -8.98 -7.34
C PHE A 3 12.49 -9.43 -6.24
N LYS A 4 13.00 -9.58 -5.01
CA LYS A 4 12.19 -9.93 -3.84
C LYS A 4 11.35 -8.72 -3.40
N SER A 5 10.18 -8.97 -2.82
CA SER A 5 9.32 -7.93 -2.23
C SER A 5 10.08 -7.00 -1.29
N GLU A 6 10.91 -7.55 -0.41
CA GLU A 6 11.80 -6.80 0.50
C GLU A 6 12.71 -5.80 -0.21
N GLN A 7 13.28 -6.18 -1.37
CA GLN A 7 14.18 -5.31 -2.13
C GLN A 7 13.42 -4.10 -2.70
N HIS A 8 12.18 -4.32 -3.13
CA HIS A 8 11.31 -3.24 -3.58
C HIS A 8 10.92 -2.30 -2.43
N PHE A 9 10.61 -2.82 -1.23
CA PHE A 9 10.37 -1.98 -0.05
C PHE A 9 11.60 -1.16 0.33
N ARG A 10 12.79 -1.77 0.39
CA ARG A 10 14.04 -1.05 0.69
C ARG A 10 14.32 0.07 -0.32
N MET A 11 14.03 -0.16 -1.60
CA MET A 11 14.15 0.88 -2.62
C MET A 11 13.13 2.00 -2.42
N ALA A 12 11.87 1.66 -2.12
CA ALA A 12 10.85 2.66 -1.82
C ALA A 12 11.21 3.53 -0.61
N ASP A 13 11.75 2.91 0.44
CA ASP A 13 12.17 3.61 1.65
C ASP A 13 13.36 4.53 1.37
N ARG A 14 14.35 4.06 0.59
CA ARG A 14 15.46 4.91 0.12
C ARG A 14 14.96 6.13 -0.66
N LEU A 15 14.04 5.93 -1.59
CA LEU A 15 13.47 7.02 -2.40
C LEU A 15 12.67 8.01 -1.54
N SER A 16 11.95 7.51 -0.53
CA SER A 16 11.21 8.35 0.42
C SER A 16 12.16 9.17 1.30
N CYS A 17 13.25 8.58 1.81
CA CYS A 17 14.26 9.33 2.55
C CYS A 17 14.94 10.40 1.67
N GLN A 18 15.17 10.10 0.39
CA GLN A 18 15.70 11.08 -0.55
C GLN A 18 14.71 12.23 -0.81
N SER A 19 13.41 11.92 -0.92
CA SER A 19 12.40 12.95 -1.18
C SER A 19 12.25 13.93 -0.01
N ILE A 20 12.36 13.46 1.24
CA ILE A 20 12.31 14.32 2.44
C ILE A 20 13.42 15.38 2.42
N ASN A 21 14.61 15.02 1.94
CA ASN A 21 15.77 15.91 1.90
C ASN A 21 15.87 16.73 0.61
N GLU A 22 14.94 16.56 -0.34
CA GLU A 22 14.99 17.23 -1.64
C GLU A 22 14.29 18.60 -1.59
N LEU A 23 15.05 19.65 -1.91
CA LEU A 23 14.57 21.04 -1.89
C LEU A 23 13.74 21.37 -3.13
N ASN A 24 13.97 20.70 -4.26
CA ASN A 24 13.22 20.94 -5.48
C ASN A 24 11.86 20.21 -5.46
N PRO A 25 10.72 20.93 -5.48
CA PRO A 25 9.40 20.32 -5.34
C PRO A 25 9.07 19.33 -6.46
N LYS A 26 9.48 19.60 -7.72
CA LYS A 26 9.24 18.69 -8.85
C LYS A 26 10.03 17.38 -8.69
N LYS A 27 11.26 17.48 -8.17
CA LYS A 27 12.11 16.31 -7.96
C LYS A 27 11.63 15.50 -6.75
N ARG A 28 11.20 16.17 -5.68
CA ARG A 28 10.55 15.55 -4.53
C ARG A 28 9.32 14.75 -4.94
N GLU A 29 8.41 15.36 -5.71
CA GLU A 29 7.21 14.69 -6.22
C GLU A 29 7.55 13.46 -7.08
N ARG A 30 8.57 13.57 -7.95
CA ARG A 30 9.03 12.44 -8.75
C ARG A 30 9.59 11.30 -7.89
N LEU A 31 10.39 11.61 -6.87
CA LEU A 31 10.93 10.62 -5.93
C LEU A 31 9.82 9.91 -5.15
N GLU A 32 8.82 10.66 -4.67
CA GLU A 32 7.64 10.08 -4.01
C GLU A 32 6.82 9.21 -4.95
N ALA A 33 6.61 9.64 -6.20
CA ALA A 33 5.92 8.85 -7.20
C ALA A 33 6.66 7.53 -7.47
N MET A 34 7.99 7.57 -7.59
CA MET A 34 8.81 6.38 -7.71
C MET A 34 8.71 5.48 -6.46
N ALA A 35 8.76 6.06 -5.26
CA ALA A 35 8.60 5.30 -4.02
C ALA A 35 7.27 4.55 -3.98
N ARG A 36 6.17 5.20 -4.39
CA ARG A 36 4.84 4.56 -4.51
C ARG A 36 4.84 3.42 -5.53
N VAL A 37 5.51 3.58 -6.67
CA VAL A 37 5.65 2.50 -7.65
C VAL A 37 6.39 1.31 -7.05
N PHE A 38 7.50 1.53 -6.35
CA PHE A 38 8.25 0.46 -5.71
C PHE A 38 7.46 -0.24 -4.60
N ARG A 39 6.65 0.47 -3.80
CA ARG A 39 5.73 -0.15 -2.83
C ARG A 39 4.71 -1.06 -3.52
N ARG A 40 4.09 -0.60 -4.59
CA ARG A 40 3.14 -1.43 -5.38
C ARG A 40 3.82 -2.65 -5.99
N LEU A 41 5.04 -2.51 -6.50
CA LEU A 41 5.82 -3.65 -6.99
C LEU A 41 6.16 -4.64 -5.87
N ALA A 42 6.47 -4.15 -4.67
CA ALA A 42 6.75 -4.99 -3.51
C ALA A 42 5.54 -5.85 -3.12
N VAL A 43 4.37 -5.23 -3.01
CA VAL A 43 3.10 -5.90 -2.71
C VAL A 43 2.77 -6.92 -3.81
N ASN A 44 2.85 -6.52 -5.08
CA ASN A 44 2.60 -7.42 -6.20
C ASN A 44 3.56 -8.62 -6.23
N ALA A 45 4.85 -8.39 -5.94
CA ALA A 45 5.85 -9.46 -5.88
C ALA A 45 5.56 -10.43 -4.72
N TYR A 46 5.10 -9.92 -3.58
CA TYR A 46 4.72 -10.72 -2.42
C TYR A 46 3.44 -11.53 -2.69
N MET A 47 2.39 -10.92 -3.24
CA MET A 47 1.14 -11.60 -3.63
C MET A 47 1.37 -12.69 -4.68
N ALA A 48 2.38 -12.53 -5.55
CA ALA A 48 2.73 -13.58 -6.52
C ALA A 48 3.36 -14.82 -5.86
N THR A 49 3.81 -14.71 -4.60
CA THR A 49 4.43 -15.80 -3.83
C THR A 49 3.56 -16.31 -2.69
N ASP A 50 2.68 -15.48 -2.13
CA ASP A 50 1.77 -15.83 -1.04
C ASP A 50 0.36 -16.12 -1.61
N ALA A 51 -0.06 -17.38 -1.55
CA ALA A 51 -1.33 -17.84 -2.11
C ALA A 51 -2.56 -17.31 -1.35
N ASP A 52 -2.39 -16.89 -0.09
CA ASP A 52 -3.50 -16.39 0.74
C ASP A 52 -3.86 -14.95 0.37
N MET A 53 -2.99 -14.25 -0.36
CA MET A 53 -3.17 -12.85 -0.70
C MET A 53 -3.74 -12.68 -2.11
N LYS A 54 -4.98 -12.20 -2.20
CA LYS A 54 -5.70 -12.09 -3.48
C LYS A 54 -5.26 -10.85 -4.26
N ARG A 55 -5.02 -11.04 -5.56
CA ARG A 55 -4.77 -9.91 -6.48
C ARG A 55 -6.07 -9.15 -6.74
N ARG A 56 -6.07 -7.85 -6.48
CA ARG A 56 -7.25 -6.99 -6.64
C ARG A 56 -7.40 -6.45 -8.06
N GLU A 57 -8.65 -6.39 -8.52
CA GLU A 57 -9.00 -5.81 -9.82
C GLU A 57 -9.40 -4.34 -9.66
N TRP A 58 -8.44 -3.44 -9.92
CA TRP A 58 -8.65 -2.00 -9.72
C TRP A 58 -9.67 -1.37 -10.68
N SER A 59 -10.05 -2.08 -11.75
CA SER A 59 -11.07 -1.68 -12.73
C SER A 59 -12.47 -1.56 -12.11
N LYS A 60 -12.68 -2.08 -10.91
CA LYS A 60 -13.97 -1.99 -10.19
C LYS A 60 -14.13 -0.65 -9.46
N PHE A 61 -13.03 0.04 -9.14
CA PHE A 61 -13.00 1.27 -8.35
C PHE A 61 -13.23 2.51 -9.23
N ASN A 62 -14.43 2.61 -9.79
CA ASN A 62 -14.76 3.66 -10.78
C ASN A 62 -15.71 4.73 -10.23
N VAL A 63 -16.31 4.49 -9.07
CA VAL A 63 -17.33 5.38 -8.51
C VAL A 63 -16.68 6.46 -7.65
N ASP A 64 -17.07 7.71 -7.88
CA ASP A 64 -16.72 8.86 -7.05
C ASP A 64 -17.69 8.94 -5.84
N THR A 65 -17.78 7.86 -5.07
CA THR A 65 -18.65 7.81 -3.88
C THR A 65 -17.95 8.44 -2.69
N THR A 66 -18.57 9.46 -2.10
CA THR A 66 -18.08 10.27 -0.97
C THR A 66 -18.26 9.62 0.42
N LEU A 67 -18.67 8.35 0.49
CA LEU A 67 -19.01 7.64 1.73
C LEU A 67 -17.80 7.21 2.59
N ILE A 68 -16.72 8.00 2.60
CA ILE A 68 -15.53 7.73 3.42
C ILE A 68 -15.36 8.86 4.43
N GLY A 69 -16.16 8.78 5.48
CA GLY A 69 -15.97 9.52 6.72
C GLY A 69 -16.08 8.64 7.96
N LEU A 70 -16.06 7.30 7.81
CA LEU A 70 -16.51 6.37 8.86
C LEU A 70 -15.52 5.27 9.26
N ILE A 71 -14.39 5.10 8.57
CA ILE A 71 -13.41 4.07 8.96
C ILE A 71 -12.03 4.68 9.06
N ASP A 72 -11.61 4.93 10.30
CA ASP A 72 -10.26 5.35 10.59
C ASP A 72 -9.30 4.17 10.36
N PRO A 73 -8.16 4.39 9.67
CA PRO A 73 -7.17 3.35 9.54
C PRO A 73 -6.57 3.00 10.91
N PRO A 74 -6.24 1.73 11.16
CA PRO A 74 -5.48 1.34 12.33
C PRO A 74 -4.16 2.11 12.45
N SER A 75 -3.63 2.16 13.67
CA SER A 75 -2.28 2.62 13.93
C SER A 75 -1.26 1.70 13.22
N PRO A 76 -0.14 2.25 12.70
CA PRO A 76 0.93 1.43 12.14
C PRO A 76 1.47 0.35 13.10
N TRP A 77 1.34 0.59 14.42
CA TRP A 77 1.82 -0.27 15.49
C TRP A 77 0.81 -1.36 15.89
N ASP A 78 -0.43 -1.27 15.41
CA ASP A 78 -1.48 -2.24 15.72
C ASP A 78 -1.18 -3.61 15.15
N SER A 79 -1.90 -4.62 15.61
CA SER A 79 -1.66 -6.01 15.25
C SER A 79 -1.87 -6.30 13.76
N LEU A 80 -1.26 -7.38 13.25
CA LEU A 80 -1.51 -7.83 11.88
C LEU A 80 -3.00 -8.15 11.66
N GLU A 81 -3.66 -8.67 12.68
CA GLU A 81 -5.08 -9.04 12.68
C GLU A 81 -5.98 -7.81 12.51
N GLU A 82 -5.69 -6.70 13.20
CA GLU A 82 -6.43 -5.44 13.04
C GLU A 82 -6.30 -4.87 11.63
N TRP A 83 -5.11 -4.92 11.05
CA TRP A 83 -4.90 -4.49 9.67
C TRP A 83 -5.62 -5.40 8.66
N GLN A 84 -5.69 -6.71 8.93
CA GLN A 84 -6.45 -7.65 8.11
C GLN A 84 -7.96 -7.43 8.23
N ALA A 85 -8.47 -7.18 9.44
CA ALA A 85 -9.87 -6.84 9.68
C ALA A 85 -10.25 -5.55 8.95
N TYR A 86 -9.44 -4.50 9.08
CA TYR A 86 -9.62 -3.24 8.35
C TYR A 86 -9.62 -3.45 6.83
N ALA A 87 -8.71 -4.26 6.30
CA ALA A 87 -8.67 -4.57 4.87
C ALA A 87 -9.91 -5.34 4.40
N ALA A 88 -10.51 -6.18 5.26
CA ALA A 88 -11.74 -6.90 4.97
C ALA A 88 -12.96 -5.96 4.99
N GLU A 89 -13.07 -5.08 5.99
CA GLU A 89 -14.12 -4.05 6.06
C GLU A 89 -14.12 -3.17 4.82
N LEU A 90 -12.95 -2.72 4.37
CA LEU A 90 -12.80 -1.95 3.15
C LEU A 90 -13.18 -2.73 1.88
N ASP A 91 -13.06 -4.06 1.87
CA ASP A 91 -13.40 -4.90 0.70
C ASP A 91 -14.92 -5.14 0.60
N GLU A 92 -15.64 -5.06 1.72
CA GLU A 92 -17.10 -5.10 1.77
C GLU A 92 -17.74 -3.78 1.31
N MET A 93 -16.98 -2.69 1.33
CA MET A 93 -17.45 -1.39 0.85
C MET A 93 -17.63 -1.36 -0.67
N PRO A 94 -18.56 -0.54 -1.19
CA PRO A 94 -18.68 -0.28 -2.61
C PRO A 94 -17.35 0.21 -3.20
N PRO A 95 -16.92 -0.31 -4.35
CA PRO A 95 -15.63 0.03 -4.92
C PRO A 95 -15.62 1.50 -5.36
N SER A 96 -14.79 2.31 -4.70
CA SER A 96 -14.69 3.75 -4.95
C SER A 96 -13.24 4.23 -5.08
N LYS A 97 -13.01 5.34 -5.77
CA LYS A 97 -11.65 5.91 -5.90
C LYS A 97 -10.99 6.25 -4.57
N LEU A 98 -11.79 6.42 -3.50
CA LEU A 98 -11.32 6.70 -2.15
C LEU A 98 -11.02 5.43 -1.33
N VAL A 99 -11.76 4.33 -1.53
CA VAL A 99 -11.48 3.04 -0.84
C VAL A 99 -10.16 2.46 -1.37
N ARG A 100 -9.91 2.63 -2.67
CA ARG A 100 -8.69 2.14 -3.32
C ARG A 100 -7.38 2.50 -2.58
N PRO A 101 -7.05 3.78 -2.33
CA PRO A 101 -5.80 4.13 -1.65
C PRO A 101 -5.74 3.61 -0.21
N LEU A 102 -6.88 3.45 0.47
CA LEU A 102 -6.93 2.85 1.81
C LEU A 102 -6.59 1.36 1.77
N LEU A 103 -7.16 0.62 0.82
CA LEU A 103 -6.82 -0.78 0.57
C LEU A 103 -5.35 -0.95 0.17
N GLU A 104 -4.84 -0.13 -0.77
CA GLU A 104 -3.43 -0.18 -1.17
C GLU A 104 -2.50 0.02 0.04
N ARG A 105 -2.86 0.92 0.97
CA ARG A 105 -2.11 1.16 2.21
C ARG A 105 -2.22 0.00 3.20
N ALA A 106 -3.42 -0.56 3.38
CA ALA A 106 -3.64 -1.70 4.26
C ALA A 106 -2.84 -2.91 3.77
N GLU A 107 -2.89 -3.20 2.47
CA GLU A 107 -2.11 -4.27 1.83
C GLU A 107 -0.61 -4.08 2.02
N GLU A 108 -0.08 -2.88 1.77
CA GLU A 108 1.33 -2.59 2.04
C GLU A 108 1.70 -2.88 3.50
N THR A 109 0.88 -2.44 4.44
CA THR A 109 1.15 -2.59 5.88
C THR A 109 1.10 -4.05 6.31
N ILE A 110 0.10 -4.81 5.84
CA ILE A 110 -0.02 -6.26 6.05
C ILE A 110 1.22 -6.98 5.53
N VAL A 111 1.67 -6.67 4.30
CA VAL A 111 2.86 -7.30 3.72
C VAL A 111 4.10 -6.95 4.52
N ARG A 112 4.28 -5.69 4.90
CA ARG A 112 5.43 -5.28 5.72
C ARG A 112 5.45 -6.01 7.05
N LYS A 113 4.32 -6.15 7.75
CA LYS A 113 4.20 -6.92 8.99
C LYS A 113 4.51 -8.40 8.79
N LYS A 114 3.96 -9.04 7.73
CA LYS A 114 4.27 -10.43 7.37
C LYS A 114 5.76 -10.66 7.07
N LEU A 115 6.44 -9.65 6.53
CA LEU A 115 7.89 -9.67 6.24
C LEU A 115 8.76 -9.24 7.44
N GLY A 116 8.18 -8.84 8.57
CA GLY A 116 8.94 -8.32 9.72
C GLY A 116 9.66 -6.99 9.46
N LEU A 117 9.11 -6.15 8.56
CA LEU A 117 9.64 -4.84 8.18
C LEU A 117 8.99 -3.67 8.94
N LEU A 118 8.02 -3.96 9.81
CA LEU A 118 7.29 -3.03 10.69
C LEU A 118 7.07 -3.66 12.05
#